data_AF-A0A9C8RHU1-F1
#
_entry.id   AF-A0A9C8RHU1-F1
#
_cell.length_a   1.000
_cell.length_b   1.000
_cell.length_c   1.000
_cell.angle_alpha   90.00
_cell.angle_beta   90.00
_cell.angle_gamma   90.00
#
_symmetry.space_group_name_H-M   'P 1'
#
loop_
_entity.id
_entity.type
_entity.pdbx_description
1 polymer ?
#
loop_
_entity_poly.entity_id
_entity_poly.type
_entity_poly.pdbx_seq_one_letter_code
_entity_poly.pdbx_strand_id
1 'polypeptide(L)'
;CMHPNLHRLSSLLVYAVMSVMVLVLVTLLVLGGPSLIWNVRTSLLEVFALAVAATASWYFFMRLIHRLDYPAGMLTSMAVFVSALALFIVISLGTRHLLQYPQYGETYGPDEGPALPLGNVLEFFRRIGDFETIGDIAADPREVPPPVLREPQEISLELETREVLSEVAPGISFNYWTFNGQVPGPMLRIREGDVVNFTLRNHESSLHQHNIDLHAVTGPGGGGEATIVAPGEEKSFRFRALNPGLYIYHCAVPNMAVHMSHGMYGLILVEPEGGLPEVDREFYIVQGELFTTGTIGRRGLQVFDGRQMLDSNPNYIFFNGRTGALAENLTAEVGDRVRLYVGNGGVALSSSFHVVGEIFDTVYPEANIGGAQFHNVQTTAVLPGGATIVEFTVDYPGTYVLVDHALARADKGAWGLLHVTGDADTEIFDH
;
A
#
# COMPACT_ATOMS: atom_id res chain seq x y z
N CYS A 1 -29.80 -55.80 29.69
CA CYS A 1 -30.29 -56.12 28.34
C CYS A 1 -31.23 -55.02 27.87
N MET A 2 -30.74 -54.03 27.11
CA MET A 2 -31.62 -53.08 26.43
C MET A 2 -32.11 -53.68 25.10
N HIS A 3 -33.37 -53.40 24.78
CA HIS A 3 -34.15 -54.04 23.71
C HIS A 3 -33.53 -53.86 22.32
N PRO A 4 -33.54 -54.89 21.44
CA PRO A 4 -33.09 -54.80 20.03
C PRO A 4 -33.84 -53.76 19.17
N ASN A 5 -34.85 -53.08 19.71
CA ASN A 5 -35.60 -52.03 19.04
C ASN A 5 -34.91 -50.66 19.05
N LEU A 6 -34.05 -50.36 20.03
CA LEU A 6 -33.36 -49.06 20.12
C LEU A 6 -32.36 -48.83 18.97
N HIS A 7 -31.68 -49.89 18.53
CA HIS A 7 -30.73 -49.85 17.43
C HIS A 7 -31.40 -49.61 16.08
N ARG A 8 -32.62 -50.15 15.88
CA ARG A 8 -33.44 -49.89 14.69
C ARG A 8 -33.99 -48.47 14.70
N LEU A 9 -34.42 -47.98 15.87
CA LEU A 9 -34.91 -46.61 16.05
C LEU A 9 -33.83 -45.57 15.77
N SER A 10 -32.59 -45.78 16.25
CA SER A 10 -31.48 -44.84 15.98
C SER A 10 -31.10 -44.80 14.50
N SER A 11 -31.07 -45.94 13.82
CA SER A 11 -30.79 -45.99 12.38
C SER A 11 -31.92 -45.35 11.58
N LEU A 12 -33.19 -45.62 11.91
CA LEU A 12 -34.35 -44.98 11.29
C LEU A 12 -34.35 -43.46 11.46
N LEU A 13 -33.94 -42.96 12.64
CA LEU A 13 -33.84 -41.52 12.88
C LEU A 13 -32.76 -40.88 12.00
N VAL A 14 -31.59 -41.51 11.86
CA VAL A 14 -30.51 -41.03 10.98
C VAL A 14 -30.97 -41.00 9.52
N TYR A 15 -31.62 -42.07 9.05
CA TYR A 15 -32.15 -42.10 7.69
C TYR A 15 -33.23 -41.03 7.47
N ALA A 16 -34.14 -40.83 8.43
CA ALA A 16 -35.18 -39.81 8.34
C ALA A 16 -34.60 -38.39 8.28
N VAL A 17 -33.61 -38.07 9.12
CA VAL A 17 -32.94 -36.76 9.12
C VAL A 17 -32.20 -36.53 7.80
N MET A 18 -31.45 -37.53 7.32
CA MET A 18 -30.75 -37.43 6.04
C MET A 18 -31.71 -37.25 4.86
N SER A 19 -32.83 -37.97 4.85
CA SER A 19 -33.86 -37.82 3.81
C SER A 19 -34.52 -36.45 3.82
N VAL A 20 -34.82 -35.89 4.99
CA VAL A 20 -35.38 -34.53 5.11
C VAL A 20 -34.37 -33.47 4.64
N MET A 21 -33.09 -33.63 4.99
CA MET A 21 -32.04 -32.70 4.54
C MET A 21 -31.83 -32.73 3.02
N VAL A 22 -31.84 -33.91 2.41
CA VAL A 22 -31.75 -34.05 0.95
C VAL A 22 -32.98 -33.41 0.28
N LEU A 23 -34.18 -33.61 0.85
CA LEU A 23 -35.41 -33.01 0.33
C LEU A 23 -35.37 -31.47 0.41
N VAL A 24 -34.90 -30.91 1.52
CA VAL A 24 -34.72 -29.45 1.68
C VAL A 24 -33.69 -28.91 0.68
N LEU A 25 -32.57 -29.61 0.49
CA LEU A 25 -31.54 -29.21 -0.48
C LEU A 25 -32.08 -29.21 -1.92
N VAL A 26 -32.80 -30.26 -2.31
CA VAL A 26 -33.42 -30.37 -3.64
C VAL A 26 -34.49 -29.28 -3.82
N THR A 27 -35.28 -29.01 -2.80
CA THR A 27 -36.32 -27.98 -2.84
C THR A 27 -35.72 -26.59 -3.01
N LEU A 28 -34.61 -26.29 -2.33
CA LEU A 28 -33.89 -25.03 -2.47
C LEU A 28 -33.21 -24.88 -3.84
N LEU A 29 -32.64 -25.96 -4.39
CA LEU A 29 -32.03 -25.97 -5.71
C LEU A 29 -33.05 -25.82 -6.85
N VAL A 30 -34.26 -26.34 -6.67
CA VAL A 30 -35.32 -26.31 -7.70
C VAL A 30 -36.18 -25.05 -7.60
N LEU A 31 -36.48 -24.55 -6.40
CA LEU A 31 -37.42 -23.44 -6.18
C LEU A 31 -36.75 -22.08 -5.88
N GLY A 32 -35.46 -22.05 -5.52
CA GLY A 32 -34.79 -20.83 -5.04
C GLY A 32 -34.46 -19.78 -6.11
N GLY A 33 -34.47 -20.15 -7.40
CA GLY A 33 -33.97 -19.27 -8.46
C GLY A 33 -32.47 -18.94 -8.33
N PRO A 34 -31.84 -18.36 -9.37
CA PRO A 34 -30.38 -18.22 -9.44
C PRO A 34 -29.79 -17.33 -8.33
N SER A 35 -30.53 -16.32 -7.86
CA SER A 35 -30.08 -15.34 -6.87
C SER A 35 -30.10 -15.84 -5.42
N LEU A 36 -31.09 -16.64 -5.03
CA LEU A 36 -31.13 -17.24 -3.68
C LEU A 36 -30.08 -18.35 -3.55
N ILE A 37 -29.86 -19.11 -4.62
CA ILE A 37 -28.79 -20.12 -4.67
C ILE A 37 -27.44 -19.44 -4.50
N TRP A 38 -27.24 -18.23 -5.03
CA TRP A 38 -25.96 -17.54 -4.88
C TRP A 38 -25.69 -17.04 -3.46
N ASN A 39 -26.70 -16.46 -2.81
CA ASN A 39 -26.55 -15.84 -1.49
C ASN A 39 -26.49 -16.82 -0.32
N VAL A 40 -27.00 -18.05 -0.46
CA VAL A 40 -27.13 -18.99 0.67
C VAL A 40 -26.35 -20.28 0.44
N ARG A 41 -25.73 -20.50 -0.74
CA ARG A 41 -25.05 -21.76 -1.08
C ARG A 41 -23.88 -22.09 -0.16
N THR A 42 -23.06 -21.11 0.23
CA THR A 42 -21.94 -21.30 1.16
C THR A 42 -22.45 -21.68 2.55
N SER A 43 -23.43 -20.93 3.09
CA SER A 43 -24.04 -21.25 4.39
C SER A 43 -24.77 -22.60 4.39
N LEU A 44 -25.39 -23.00 3.28
CA LEU A 44 -26.05 -24.31 3.14
C LEU A 44 -25.03 -25.46 3.08
N LEU A 45 -23.90 -25.27 2.40
CA LEU A 45 -22.81 -26.24 2.36
C LEU A 45 -22.15 -26.40 3.74
N GLU A 46 -21.97 -25.31 4.48
CA GLU A 46 -21.45 -25.32 5.85
C GLU A 46 -22.41 -26.02 6.81
N VAL A 47 -23.71 -25.70 6.76
CA VAL A 47 -24.74 -26.36 7.59
C VAL A 47 -24.86 -27.85 7.25
N PHE A 48 -24.78 -28.20 5.97
CA PHE A 48 -24.78 -29.60 5.54
C PHE A 48 -23.54 -30.35 6.04
N ALA A 49 -22.35 -29.76 5.92
CA ALA A 49 -21.11 -30.34 6.42
C ALA A 49 -21.12 -30.49 7.95
N LEU A 50 -21.62 -29.50 8.68
CA LEU A 50 -21.82 -29.55 10.13
C LEU A 50 -22.80 -30.67 10.52
N ALA A 51 -23.89 -30.85 9.78
CA ALA A 51 -24.84 -31.92 10.05
C ALA A 51 -24.25 -33.32 9.78
N VAL A 52 -23.47 -33.48 8.71
CA VAL A 52 -22.75 -34.73 8.43
C VAL A 52 -21.71 -35.01 9.51
N ALA A 53 -20.93 -34.00 9.92
CA ALA A 53 -19.95 -34.12 10.99
C ALA A 53 -20.62 -34.47 12.33
N ALA A 54 -21.70 -33.78 12.71
CA ALA A 54 -22.45 -34.05 13.93
C ALA A 54 -23.05 -35.46 13.93
N THR A 55 -23.55 -35.94 12.79
CA THR A 55 -24.09 -37.30 12.64
C THR A 55 -22.98 -38.35 12.73
N ALA A 56 -21.81 -38.10 12.13
CA ALA A 56 -20.65 -38.96 12.24
C ALA A 56 -20.09 -38.99 13.68
N SER A 57 -20.01 -37.85 14.35
CA SER A 57 -19.61 -37.73 15.76
C SER A 57 -20.60 -38.42 16.69
N TRP A 58 -21.92 -38.31 16.45
CA TRP A 58 -22.94 -39.03 17.21
C TRP A 58 -22.83 -40.54 17.00
N TYR A 59 -22.63 -41.00 15.77
CA TYR A 59 -22.39 -42.42 15.47
C TYR A 59 -21.12 -42.94 16.16
N PHE A 60 -20.04 -42.15 16.14
CA PHE A 60 -18.79 -42.45 16.83
C PHE A 60 -18.98 -42.53 18.34
N PHE A 61 -19.68 -41.56 18.95
CA PHE A 61 -20.00 -41.53 20.37
C PHE A 61 -20.86 -42.73 20.80
N MET A 62 -21.88 -43.09 20.01
CA MET A 62 -22.72 -44.26 20.27
C MET A 62 -21.96 -45.58 20.16
N ARG A 63 -20.97 -45.68 19.26
CA ARG A 63 -20.05 -46.84 19.19
C ARG A 63 -19.05 -46.86 20.35
N LEU A 64 -18.50 -45.71 20.73
CA LEU A 64 -17.57 -45.57 21.86
C LEU A 64 -18.22 -46.01 23.17
N ILE A 65 -19.51 -45.65 23.37
CA ILE A 65 -20.30 -46.10 24.53
C ILE A 65 -20.61 -47.60 24.48
N HIS A 66 -20.74 -48.20 23.28
CA HIS A 66 -21.25 -49.57 23.15
C HIS A 66 -20.18 -50.68 23.10
N ARG A 67 -18.92 -50.45 22.71
CA ARG A 67 -17.88 -51.51 22.76
C ARG A 67 -16.45 -50.96 22.82
N LEU A 68 -15.81 -51.19 23.97
CA LEU A 68 -14.39 -51.04 24.23
C LEU A 68 -13.55 -52.27 23.80
N ASP A 69 -13.87 -52.95 22.68
CA ASP A 69 -13.26 -54.27 22.41
C ASP A 69 -12.89 -54.63 20.95
N TYR A 70 -12.79 -53.69 20.00
CA TYR A 70 -12.20 -54.03 18.67
C TYR A 70 -11.35 -52.90 18.06
N PRO A 71 -10.00 -53.02 18.02
CA PRO A 71 -9.10 -51.95 17.59
C PRO A 71 -9.18 -51.62 16.08
N ALA A 72 -9.55 -52.57 15.22
CA ALA A 72 -9.63 -52.36 13.77
C ALA A 72 -10.79 -51.44 13.33
N GLY A 73 -11.90 -51.46 14.08
CA GLY A 73 -13.07 -50.60 13.82
C GLY A 73 -12.85 -49.14 14.19
N MET A 74 -11.95 -48.88 15.15
CA MET A 74 -11.56 -47.54 15.58
C MET A 74 -10.69 -46.84 14.53
N LEU A 75 -9.69 -47.55 13.99
CA LEU A 75 -8.79 -47.03 12.94
C LEU A 75 -9.53 -46.67 11.65
N THR A 76 -10.44 -47.52 11.19
CA THR A 76 -11.25 -47.25 9.98
C THR A 76 -12.18 -46.05 10.18
N SER A 77 -12.79 -45.92 11.36
CA SER A 77 -13.66 -44.77 11.66
C SER A 77 -12.87 -43.46 11.79
N MET A 78 -11.66 -43.52 12.36
CA MET A 78 -10.76 -42.35 12.47
C MET A 78 -10.24 -41.91 11.10
N ALA A 79 -9.92 -42.85 10.21
CA ALA A 79 -9.53 -42.55 8.83
C ALA A 79 -10.67 -41.86 8.06
N VAL A 80 -11.92 -42.31 8.22
CA VAL A 80 -13.09 -41.67 7.58
C VAL A 80 -13.30 -40.26 8.13
N PHE A 81 -13.17 -40.05 9.44
CA PHE A 81 -13.31 -38.73 10.06
C PHE A 81 -12.23 -37.74 9.60
N VAL A 82 -10.96 -38.16 9.63
CA VAL A 82 -9.83 -37.31 9.19
C VAL A 82 -9.94 -37.02 7.69
N SER A 83 -10.34 -37.98 6.86
CA SER A 83 -10.53 -37.76 5.42
C SER A 83 -11.69 -36.80 5.13
N ALA A 84 -12.80 -36.91 5.85
CA ALA A 84 -13.94 -35.99 5.71
C ALA A 84 -13.59 -34.57 6.20
N LEU A 85 -12.83 -34.45 7.29
CA LEU A 85 -12.35 -33.17 7.80
C LEU A 85 -11.33 -32.53 6.85
N ALA A 86 -10.40 -33.31 6.32
CA ALA A 86 -9.43 -32.84 5.33
C ALA A 86 -10.12 -32.41 4.02
N LEU A 87 -11.11 -33.16 3.56
CA LEU A 87 -11.91 -32.79 2.38
C LEU A 87 -12.75 -31.53 2.65
N PHE A 88 -13.32 -31.36 3.84
CA PHE A 88 -14.01 -30.14 4.23
C PHE A 88 -13.07 -28.93 4.25
N ILE A 89 -11.88 -29.07 4.85
CA ILE A 89 -10.85 -28.03 4.85
C ILE A 89 -10.42 -27.68 3.42
N VAL A 90 -10.18 -28.68 2.56
CA VAL A 90 -9.79 -28.48 1.16
C VAL A 90 -10.92 -27.86 0.34
N ILE A 91 -12.19 -28.17 0.59
CA ILE A 91 -13.31 -27.56 -0.13
C ILE A 91 -13.58 -26.13 0.38
N SER A 92 -13.55 -25.91 1.70
CA SER A 92 -13.72 -24.57 2.30
C SER A 92 -12.57 -23.61 1.99
N LEU A 93 -11.33 -24.11 1.87
CA LEU A 93 -10.17 -23.31 1.46
C LEU A 93 -10.01 -23.27 -0.06
N GLY A 94 -10.33 -24.37 -0.76
CA GLY A 94 -9.99 -24.57 -2.18
C GLY A 94 -10.97 -23.97 -3.18
N THR A 95 -12.19 -23.57 -2.79
CA THR A 95 -13.07 -22.81 -3.69
C THR A 95 -12.78 -21.31 -3.73
N ARG A 96 -11.81 -20.81 -2.95
CA ARG A 96 -11.43 -19.38 -2.95
C ARG A 96 -10.37 -19.01 -3.99
N HIS A 97 -9.78 -19.98 -4.69
CA HIS A 97 -8.62 -19.76 -5.58
C HIS A 97 -8.92 -19.70 -7.08
N LEU A 98 -10.17 -19.45 -7.51
CA LEU A 98 -10.53 -19.35 -8.94
C LEU A 98 -11.20 -18.04 -9.35
N LEU A 99 -10.94 -16.95 -8.62
CA LEU A 99 -11.23 -15.60 -9.08
C LEU A 99 -9.92 -14.84 -9.23
N GLN A 100 -9.19 -15.22 -10.28
CA GLN A 100 -8.13 -14.38 -10.83
C GLN A 100 -8.76 -13.11 -11.40
N TYR A 101 -8.22 -11.97 -10.98
CA TYR A 101 -8.51 -10.65 -11.55
C TYR A 101 -8.45 -10.68 -13.09
N PRO A 102 -9.52 -10.29 -13.80
CA PRO A 102 -9.36 -9.68 -15.11
C PRO A 102 -8.89 -8.24 -14.91
N GLN A 103 -8.02 -7.73 -15.81
CA GLN A 103 -7.47 -6.37 -15.80
C GLN A 103 -8.50 -5.22 -15.85
N TYR A 104 -9.81 -5.50 -15.93
CA TYR A 104 -10.84 -4.47 -15.97
C TYR A 104 -12.12 -4.94 -15.27
N GLY A 105 -12.44 -4.28 -14.13
CA GLY A 105 -13.79 -4.21 -13.58
C GLY A 105 -14.26 -5.40 -12.73
N GLU A 106 -14.03 -5.32 -11.41
CA GLU A 106 -15.00 -5.55 -10.31
C GLU A 106 -14.23 -5.48 -8.98
N THR A 107 -14.26 -4.33 -8.30
CA THR A 107 -13.62 -4.13 -6.97
C THR A 107 -14.61 -4.45 -5.86
N TYR A 108 -14.80 -5.74 -5.56
CA TYR A 108 -15.14 -6.09 -4.19
C TYR A 108 -13.84 -5.99 -3.42
N GLY A 109 -13.72 -5.02 -2.51
CA GLY A 109 -12.66 -5.06 -1.49
C GLY A 109 -12.58 -6.49 -0.95
N PRO A 110 -11.38 -7.03 -0.72
CA PRO A 110 -11.15 -8.46 -0.73
C PRO A 110 -12.20 -9.19 0.13
N ASP A 111 -12.84 -10.22 -0.44
CA ASP A 111 -13.86 -11.06 0.25
C ASP A 111 -13.29 -11.66 1.56
N GLU A 112 -11.96 -11.62 1.69
CA GLU A 112 -11.24 -11.69 2.94
C GLU A 112 -10.68 -10.31 3.28
N GLY A 113 -11.12 -9.70 4.38
CA GLY A 113 -10.41 -8.54 4.95
C GLY A 113 -8.90 -8.83 5.07
N PRO A 114 -8.04 -7.80 5.12
CA PRO A 114 -6.58 -7.95 5.01
C PRO A 114 -6.08 -9.10 5.88
N ALA A 115 -5.88 -10.26 5.26
CA ALA A 115 -5.39 -11.43 5.93
C ALA A 115 -3.90 -11.19 6.08
N LEU A 116 -3.41 -11.18 7.32
CA LEU A 116 -1.97 -11.32 7.56
C LEU A 116 -1.55 -12.59 6.81
N PRO A 117 -0.75 -12.49 5.73
CA PRO A 117 -0.29 -13.67 5.02
C PRO A 117 0.65 -14.41 5.97
N LEU A 118 0.10 -15.31 6.80
CA LEU A 118 0.84 -15.93 7.91
C LEU A 118 2.15 -16.54 7.42
N GLY A 119 2.18 -17.07 6.20
CA GLY A 119 3.41 -17.51 5.53
C GLY A 119 4.47 -16.39 5.42
N ASN A 120 4.14 -15.25 4.83
CA ASN A 120 5.07 -14.13 4.68
C ASN A 120 5.41 -13.48 6.03
N VAL A 121 4.47 -13.47 6.99
CA VAL A 121 4.73 -12.96 8.35
C VAL A 121 5.73 -13.86 9.08
N LEU A 122 5.52 -15.19 9.04
CA LEU A 122 6.47 -16.16 9.60
C LEU A 122 7.83 -16.08 8.89
N GLU A 123 7.82 -15.94 7.56
CA GLU A 123 9.05 -15.80 6.76
C GLU A 123 9.78 -14.51 7.09
N PHE A 124 9.07 -13.39 7.24
CA PHE A 124 9.61 -12.11 7.69
C PHE A 124 10.29 -12.26 9.06
N PHE A 125 9.61 -12.85 10.05
CA PHE A 125 10.22 -13.05 11.37
C PHE A 125 11.40 -14.03 11.34
N ARG A 126 11.38 -15.02 10.45
CA ARG A 126 12.51 -15.94 10.24
C ARG A 126 13.71 -15.22 9.61
N ARG A 127 13.46 -14.29 8.68
CA ARG A 127 14.45 -13.54 7.91
C ARG A 127 14.68 -12.11 8.42
N ILE A 128 14.19 -11.77 9.62
CA ILE A 128 14.27 -10.40 10.13
C ILE A 128 15.72 -9.91 10.23
N GLY A 129 16.67 -10.82 10.49
CA GLY A 129 18.09 -10.55 10.51
C GLY A 129 18.75 -10.36 9.14
N ASP A 130 18.04 -10.67 8.05
CA ASP A 130 18.51 -10.49 6.67
C ASP A 130 18.18 -9.08 6.14
N PHE A 131 17.24 -8.37 6.77
CA PHE A 131 16.87 -7.02 6.36
C PHE A 131 17.95 -6.02 6.77
N GLU A 132 18.36 -5.20 5.81
CA GLU A 132 19.19 -4.05 6.09
C GLU A 132 18.45 -3.07 7.01
N THR A 133 19.14 -2.58 8.04
CA THR A 133 18.64 -1.50 8.89
C THR A 133 19.23 -0.19 8.42
N ILE A 134 18.39 0.69 7.90
CA ILE A 134 18.79 2.03 7.46
C ILE A 134 18.55 3.01 8.60
N GLY A 135 19.58 3.78 8.96
CA GLY A 135 19.53 4.73 10.08
C GLY A 135 18.55 5.88 9.85
N ASP A 136 18.50 6.42 8.63
CA ASP A 136 17.53 7.43 8.23
C ASP A 136 16.90 7.04 6.89
N ILE A 137 15.60 6.76 6.89
CA ILE A 137 14.83 6.40 5.70
C ILE A 137 14.49 7.61 4.82
N ALA A 138 14.59 8.83 5.36
CA ALA A 138 14.15 10.02 4.67
C ALA A 138 15.06 10.33 3.47
N ALA A 139 14.45 10.51 2.30
CA ALA A 139 15.17 11.14 1.19
C ALA A 139 15.51 12.59 1.54
N ASP A 140 16.74 13.01 1.26
CA ASP A 140 17.17 14.39 1.44
C ASP A 140 16.35 15.30 0.50
N PRO A 141 15.62 16.30 1.02
CA PRO A 141 14.81 17.17 0.18
C PRO A 141 15.64 18.00 -0.81
N ARG A 142 16.96 18.10 -0.64
CA ARG A 142 17.86 18.84 -1.54
C ARG A 142 18.32 18.02 -2.74
N GLU A 143 18.07 16.70 -2.75
CA GLU A 143 18.44 15.80 -3.85
C GLU A 143 17.48 15.93 -5.04
N VAL A 144 17.36 17.16 -5.56
CA VAL A 144 16.71 17.46 -6.83
C VAL A 144 17.75 17.38 -7.94
N PRO A 145 17.57 16.53 -8.98
CA PRO A 145 18.52 16.50 -10.09
C PRO A 145 18.59 17.85 -10.82
N PRO A 146 19.74 18.22 -11.41
CA PRO A 146 19.92 19.52 -12.05
C PRO A 146 19.02 19.71 -13.28
N PRO A 147 18.69 20.96 -13.66
CA PRO A 147 17.89 21.26 -14.86
C PRO A 147 18.43 20.64 -16.16
N VAL A 148 17.52 20.18 -17.01
CA VAL A 148 17.82 19.46 -18.26
C VAL A 148 17.67 20.40 -19.46
N LEU A 149 18.63 21.31 -19.65
CA LEU A 149 18.67 22.29 -20.74
C LEU A 149 19.35 21.78 -22.03
N ARG A 150 18.92 20.60 -22.50
CA ARG A 150 19.45 19.95 -23.72
C ARG A 150 18.32 19.58 -24.69
N GLU A 151 18.65 19.10 -25.88
CA GLU A 151 17.69 18.49 -26.79
C GLU A 151 17.22 17.10 -26.29
N PRO A 152 16.06 16.59 -26.76
CA PRO A 152 15.62 15.22 -26.51
C PRO A 152 16.66 14.20 -26.96
N GLN A 153 16.94 13.21 -26.11
CA GLN A 153 17.86 12.13 -26.45
C GLN A 153 17.39 10.79 -25.88
N GLU A 154 18.13 9.73 -26.21
CA GLU A 154 17.97 8.44 -25.56
C GLU A 154 18.80 8.40 -24.26
N ILE A 155 18.15 8.09 -23.14
CA ILE A 155 18.77 8.02 -21.82
C ILE A 155 18.43 6.69 -21.15
N SER A 156 19.23 6.32 -20.15
CA SER A 156 18.98 5.15 -19.32
C SER A 156 18.78 5.58 -17.87
N LEU A 157 17.77 5.01 -17.22
CA LEU A 157 17.50 5.19 -15.79
C LEU A 157 17.43 3.81 -15.13
N GLU A 158 17.95 3.70 -13.91
CA GLU A 158 17.91 2.47 -13.11
C GLU A 158 17.43 2.80 -11.70
N LEU A 159 16.48 2.00 -11.21
CA LEU A 159 16.13 1.94 -9.79
C LEU A 159 16.25 0.51 -9.29
N GLU A 160 16.58 0.37 -8.01
CA GLU A 160 16.60 -0.89 -7.29
C GLU A 160 15.59 -0.87 -6.16
N THR A 161 14.73 -1.87 -6.09
CA THR A 161 13.80 -2.03 -4.98
C THR A 161 14.47 -2.75 -3.82
N ARG A 162 14.24 -2.26 -2.60
CA ARG A 162 14.75 -2.84 -1.36
C ARG A 162 13.68 -2.84 -0.29
N GLU A 163 13.60 -3.94 0.45
CA GLU A 163 12.89 -4.00 1.72
C GLU A 163 13.88 -3.82 2.87
N VAL A 164 13.60 -2.88 3.78
CA VAL A 164 14.53 -2.44 4.83
C VAL A 164 13.78 -2.18 6.15
N LEU A 165 14.51 -2.17 7.26
CA LEU A 165 14.00 -1.70 8.55
C LEU A 165 14.50 -0.29 8.81
N SER A 166 13.62 0.62 9.21
CA SER A 166 14.02 1.96 9.65
C SER A 166 13.00 2.56 10.60
N GLU A 167 13.36 3.66 11.27
CA GLU A 167 12.48 4.37 12.19
C GLU A 167 11.56 5.35 11.47
N VAL A 168 10.25 5.23 11.70
CA VAL A 168 9.27 6.26 11.31
C VAL A 168 9.24 7.42 12.29
N ALA A 169 9.56 7.13 13.56
CA ALA A 169 9.63 8.09 14.66
C ALA A 169 10.56 7.51 15.74
N PRO A 170 11.12 8.32 16.66
CA PRO A 170 12.10 7.85 17.63
C PRO A 170 11.66 6.59 18.41
N GLY A 171 12.37 5.49 18.22
CA GLY A 171 12.08 4.20 18.85
C GLY A 171 10.88 3.45 18.29
N ILE A 172 10.38 3.84 17.12
CA ILE A 172 9.25 3.23 16.40
C ILE A 172 9.75 2.83 15.02
N SER A 173 9.95 1.54 14.80
CA SER A 173 10.50 1.02 13.55
C SER A 173 9.40 0.40 12.68
N PHE A 174 9.62 0.41 11.37
CA PHE A 174 8.73 -0.18 10.39
C PHE A 174 9.53 -0.88 9.29
N ASN A 175 8.92 -1.87 8.63
CA ASN A 175 9.49 -2.52 7.46
C ASN A 175 9.10 -1.74 6.21
N TYR A 176 10.00 -0.91 5.71
CA TYR A 176 9.79 -0.12 4.51
C TYR A 176 10.10 -0.94 3.27
N TRP A 177 9.32 -0.72 2.23
CA TRP A 177 9.62 -1.17 0.86
C TRP A 177 9.89 0.09 0.06
N THR A 178 11.03 0.13 -0.62
CA THR A 178 11.60 1.38 -1.11
C THR A 178 12.08 1.25 -2.55
N PHE A 179 12.22 2.39 -3.21
CA PHE A 179 13.12 2.53 -4.33
C PHE A 179 14.42 3.13 -3.82
N ASN A 180 15.55 2.47 -4.07
CA ASN A 180 16.91 2.81 -3.67
C ASN A 180 17.15 2.97 -2.16
N GLY A 181 16.35 2.35 -1.29
CA GLY A 181 16.59 2.37 0.17
C GLY A 181 16.11 3.61 0.89
N GLN A 182 15.31 4.48 0.24
CA GLN A 182 14.79 5.71 0.84
C GLN A 182 13.31 5.95 0.53
N VAL A 183 12.68 6.81 1.31
CA VAL A 183 11.28 7.24 1.14
C VAL A 183 11.18 8.77 1.18
N PRO A 184 10.60 9.40 0.13
CA PRO A 184 10.26 8.80 -1.15
C PRO A 184 11.48 8.24 -1.89
N GLY A 185 11.27 7.45 -2.93
CA GLY A 185 12.35 7.06 -3.86
C GLY A 185 13.02 8.27 -4.51
N PRO A 186 14.19 8.09 -5.17
CA PRO A 186 14.91 9.18 -5.82
C PRO A 186 14.03 10.00 -6.76
N MET A 187 14.17 11.33 -6.72
CA MET A 187 13.52 12.18 -7.71
C MET A 187 14.20 11.95 -9.07
N LEU A 188 13.39 11.61 -10.08
CA LEU A 188 13.85 11.47 -11.45
C LEU A 188 13.60 12.79 -12.19
N ARG A 189 14.52 13.20 -13.07
CA ARG A 189 14.36 14.39 -13.91
C ARG A 189 14.77 14.08 -15.32
N ILE A 190 13.83 14.23 -16.25
CA ILE A 190 14.00 13.98 -17.67
C ILE A 190 13.41 15.15 -18.46
N ARG A 191 13.60 15.16 -19.77
CA ARG A 191 13.01 16.17 -20.66
C ARG A 191 11.87 15.59 -21.47
N GLU A 192 10.86 16.39 -21.76
CA GLU A 192 9.88 16.12 -22.80
C GLU A 192 10.58 15.72 -24.10
N GLY A 193 10.10 14.64 -24.71
CA GLY A 193 10.64 14.04 -25.92
C GLY A 193 11.72 12.99 -25.68
N ASP A 194 12.31 12.90 -24.47
CA ASP A 194 13.32 11.89 -24.17
C ASP A 194 12.79 10.48 -24.41
N VAL A 195 13.68 9.63 -24.92
CA VAL A 195 13.46 8.18 -24.96
C VAL A 195 14.18 7.58 -23.76
N VAL A 196 13.43 7.00 -22.85
CA VAL A 196 13.99 6.44 -21.62
C VAL A 196 14.00 4.92 -21.72
N ASN A 197 15.19 4.32 -21.57
CA ASN A 197 15.37 2.91 -21.28
C ASN A 197 15.43 2.75 -19.76
N PHE A 198 14.32 2.33 -19.16
CA PHE A 198 14.19 2.20 -17.72
C PHE A 198 14.45 0.77 -17.30
N THR A 199 15.33 0.56 -16.33
CA THR A 199 15.60 -0.74 -15.70
C THR A 199 15.17 -0.71 -14.25
N LEU A 200 14.41 -1.72 -13.83
CA LEU A 200 14.09 -1.97 -12.44
C LEU A 200 14.77 -3.25 -11.99
N ARG A 201 15.54 -3.19 -10.90
CA ARG A 201 16.08 -4.35 -10.21
C ARG A 201 15.35 -4.58 -8.89
N ASN A 202 15.20 -5.82 -8.47
CA ASN A 202 14.76 -6.14 -7.11
C ASN A 202 15.88 -6.82 -6.35
N HIS A 203 16.26 -6.24 -5.21
CA HIS A 203 17.36 -6.75 -4.42
C HIS A 203 17.08 -8.19 -3.95
N GLU A 204 18.11 -9.02 -3.90
CA GLU A 204 17.97 -10.46 -3.57
C GLU A 204 17.46 -10.72 -2.14
N SER A 205 17.62 -9.74 -1.24
CA SER A 205 17.12 -9.83 0.14
C SER A 205 15.60 -9.60 0.26
N SER A 206 14.94 -9.02 -0.75
CA SER A 206 13.50 -8.75 -0.74
C SER A 206 12.68 -10.04 -0.58
N LEU A 207 11.48 -9.92 -0.03
CA LEU A 207 10.51 -11.02 0.10
C LEU A 207 9.40 -10.94 -0.94
N HIS A 208 9.14 -9.76 -1.48
CA HIS A 208 8.04 -9.48 -2.38
C HIS A 208 8.54 -9.21 -3.80
N GLN A 209 7.65 -9.49 -4.76
CA GLN A 209 7.81 -8.97 -6.11
C GLN A 209 7.49 -7.49 -6.11
N HIS A 210 8.21 -6.74 -6.93
CA HIS A 210 7.98 -5.32 -7.12
C HIS A 210 7.90 -5.00 -8.62
N ASN A 211 7.33 -3.85 -8.94
CA ASN A 211 7.34 -3.26 -10.27
C ASN A 211 7.29 -1.74 -10.13
N ILE A 212 7.17 -1.03 -11.23
CA ILE A 212 7.00 0.43 -11.21
C ILE A 212 5.97 0.88 -12.26
N ASP A 213 4.98 1.64 -11.79
CA ASP A 213 4.10 2.47 -12.60
C ASP A 213 4.62 3.91 -12.51
N LEU A 214 5.07 4.47 -13.62
CA LEU A 214 5.40 5.88 -13.74
C LEU A 214 4.25 6.59 -14.46
N HIS A 215 3.60 7.57 -13.81
CA HIS A 215 2.48 8.28 -14.44
C HIS A 215 2.92 9.14 -15.64
N ALA A 216 4.22 9.38 -15.81
CA ALA A 216 4.80 9.99 -17.01
C ALA A 216 4.77 9.07 -18.26
N VAL A 217 4.47 7.77 -18.09
CA VAL A 217 4.46 6.78 -19.17
C VAL A 217 3.06 6.69 -19.79
N THR A 218 2.95 7.11 -21.07
CA THR A 218 1.74 6.89 -21.87
C THR A 218 1.75 5.49 -22.49
N GLY A 219 1.54 4.47 -21.66
CA GLY A 219 1.47 3.06 -22.05
C GLY A 219 0.71 2.22 -21.01
N PRO A 220 0.28 0.99 -21.36
CA PRO A 220 -0.47 0.13 -20.43
C PRO A 220 0.26 -0.06 -19.09
N GLY A 221 -0.47 0.18 -17.99
CA GLY A 221 0.03 0.05 -16.62
C GLY A 221 1.22 0.94 -16.25
N GLY A 222 1.53 1.98 -17.05
CA GLY A 222 2.62 2.93 -16.80
C GLY A 222 4.02 2.29 -16.70
N GLY A 223 4.20 1.09 -17.28
CA GLY A 223 5.42 0.29 -17.16
C GLY A 223 5.34 -0.85 -16.13
N GLY A 224 4.30 -0.90 -15.30
CA GLY A 224 4.16 -1.85 -14.21
C GLY A 224 4.07 -3.31 -14.69
N GLU A 225 3.35 -3.57 -15.78
CA GLU A 225 3.25 -4.93 -16.35
C GLU A 225 4.58 -5.41 -16.95
N ALA A 226 5.39 -4.48 -17.47
CA ALA A 226 6.67 -4.78 -18.08
C ALA A 226 7.80 -4.98 -17.05
N THR A 227 7.58 -4.57 -15.80
CA THR A 227 8.63 -4.51 -14.76
C THR A 227 8.33 -5.34 -13.51
N ILE A 228 7.46 -6.35 -13.59
CA ILE A 228 7.26 -7.29 -12.47
C ILE A 228 8.54 -8.09 -12.24
N VAL A 229 9.30 -7.76 -11.19
CA VAL A 229 10.60 -8.35 -10.84
C VAL A 229 10.54 -9.09 -9.50
N ALA A 230 10.87 -10.38 -9.51
CA ALA A 230 11.10 -11.17 -8.31
C ALA A 230 12.44 -10.79 -7.63
N PRO A 231 12.64 -11.12 -6.34
CA PRO A 231 13.92 -10.88 -5.68
C PRO A 231 15.10 -11.47 -6.48
N GLY A 232 16.11 -10.64 -6.75
CA GLY A 232 17.28 -10.98 -7.59
C GLY A 232 17.05 -10.84 -9.11
N GLU A 233 15.85 -10.48 -9.56
CA GLU A 233 15.53 -10.26 -10.98
C GLU A 233 15.67 -8.77 -11.36
N GLU A 234 15.94 -8.53 -12.64
CA GLU A 234 15.83 -7.21 -13.26
C GLU A 234 15.03 -7.29 -14.56
N LYS A 235 14.29 -6.22 -14.86
CA LYS A 235 13.56 -6.05 -16.12
C LYS A 235 13.68 -4.62 -16.60
N SER A 236 13.62 -4.46 -17.91
CA SER A 236 13.68 -3.14 -18.55
C SER A 236 12.51 -2.94 -19.51
N PHE A 237 12.11 -1.69 -19.66
CA PHE A 237 11.18 -1.26 -20.69
C PHE A 237 11.60 0.10 -21.24
N ARG A 238 11.04 0.45 -22.39
CA ARG A 238 11.37 1.69 -23.10
C ARG A 238 10.13 2.51 -23.33
N PHE A 239 10.19 3.80 -23.01
CA PHE A 239 9.10 4.75 -23.27
C PHE A 239 9.64 6.08 -23.80
N ARG A 240 8.77 6.86 -24.42
CA ARG A 240 9.04 8.26 -24.75
C ARG A 240 8.25 9.14 -23.79
N ALA A 241 8.89 10.13 -23.18
CA ALA A 241 8.21 11.11 -22.35
C ALA A 241 7.46 12.09 -23.26
N LEU A 242 6.13 12.05 -23.24
CA LEU A 242 5.30 12.82 -24.18
C LEU A 242 4.74 14.11 -23.59
N ASN A 243 4.62 14.20 -22.27
CA ASN A 243 3.92 15.30 -21.61
C ASN A 243 4.82 15.88 -20.52
N PRO A 244 5.06 17.21 -20.53
CA PRO A 244 5.74 17.87 -19.43
C PRO A 244 4.83 17.92 -18.20
N GLY A 245 5.44 17.78 -17.02
CA GLY A 245 4.71 17.71 -15.75
C GLY A 245 5.56 17.10 -14.64
N LEU A 246 5.07 17.18 -13.41
CA LEU A 246 5.61 16.43 -12.28
C LEU A 246 4.66 15.28 -11.96
N TYR A 247 5.16 14.07 -12.06
CA TYR A 247 4.36 12.86 -11.97
C TYR A 247 4.81 12.00 -10.80
N ILE A 248 3.85 11.36 -10.12
CA ILE A 248 4.17 10.27 -9.20
C ILE A 248 4.64 9.05 -10.01
N TYR A 249 5.58 8.30 -9.43
CA TYR A 249 5.76 6.89 -9.72
C TYR A 249 5.57 6.08 -8.45
N HIS A 250 5.09 4.84 -8.57
CA HIS A 250 4.92 3.95 -7.43
C HIS A 250 4.95 2.48 -7.84
N CYS A 251 5.05 1.58 -6.85
CA CYS A 251 4.87 0.15 -7.10
C CYS A 251 3.38 -0.15 -7.39
N ALA A 252 3.15 -1.01 -8.37
CA ALA A 252 1.87 -1.33 -8.99
C ALA A 252 1.60 -2.85 -9.06
N VAL A 253 2.33 -3.67 -8.29
CA VAL A 253 2.01 -5.09 -8.10
C VAL A 253 0.63 -5.20 -7.43
N PRO A 254 -0.18 -6.25 -7.71
CA PRO A 254 -1.50 -6.41 -7.08
C PRO A 254 -1.48 -6.21 -5.55
N ASN A 255 -2.50 -5.54 -5.02
CA ASN A 255 -2.49 -4.87 -3.70
C ASN A 255 -1.57 -3.64 -3.63
N MET A 256 -1.58 -2.84 -4.71
CA MET A 256 -0.75 -1.64 -4.92
C MET A 256 -0.73 -0.71 -3.71
N ALA A 257 -1.89 -0.49 -3.07
CA ALA A 257 -2.02 0.37 -1.89
C ALA A 257 -1.15 -0.09 -0.70
N VAL A 258 -0.94 -1.41 -0.54
CA VAL A 258 -0.05 -1.94 0.49
C VAL A 258 1.40 -1.57 0.17
N HIS A 259 1.84 -1.79 -1.07
CA HIS A 259 3.21 -1.45 -1.48
C HIS A 259 3.50 0.04 -1.32
N MET A 260 2.55 0.90 -1.70
CA MET A 260 2.65 2.35 -1.52
C MET A 260 2.67 2.73 -0.03
N SER A 261 1.81 2.13 0.80
CA SER A 261 1.81 2.36 2.27
C SER A 261 3.11 1.93 2.95
N HIS A 262 3.89 1.05 2.31
CA HIS A 262 5.22 0.66 2.76
C HIS A 262 6.34 1.61 2.32
N GLY A 263 6.04 2.65 1.52
CA GLY A 263 7.00 3.68 1.10
C GLY A 263 7.38 3.66 -0.38
N MET A 264 6.79 2.78 -1.21
CA MET A 264 7.17 2.65 -2.62
C MET A 264 6.52 3.70 -3.52
N TYR A 265 6.96 4.94 -3.40
CA TYR A 265 6.57 6.05 -4.25
C TYR A 265 7.70 7.08 -4.40
N GLY A 266 7.66 7.87 -5.46
CA GLY A 266 8.54 9.02 -5.68
C GLY A 266 8.04 9.89 -6.83
N LEU A 267 8.82 10.91 -7.21
CA LEU A 267 8.45 11.81 -8.30
C LEU A 267 9.38 11.70 -9.51
N ILE A 268 8.80 11.83 -10.70
CA ILE A 268 9.50 12.03 -11.96
C ILE A 268 9.06 13.37 -12.58
N LEU A 269 9.99 14.29 -12.74
CA LEU A 269 9.82 15.55 -13.45
C LEU A 269 10.13 15.35 -14.93
N VAL A 270 9.15 15.63 -15.79
CA VAL A 270 9.34 15.79 -17.23
C VAL A 270 9.39 17.29 -17.51
N GLU A 271 10.59 17.82 -17.71
CA GLU A 271 10.76 19.23 -18.03
C GLU A 271 10.27 19.56 -19.44
N PRO A 272 9.63 20.72 -19.64
CA PRO A 272 9.19 21.16 -20.96
C PRO A 272 10.39 21.53 -21.83
N GLU A 273 10.17 21.68 -23.13
CA GLU A 273 11.12 22.35 -24.00
C GLU A 273 11.50 23.74 -23.43
N GLY A 274 12.80 23.99 -23.29
CA GLY A 274 13.34 25.21 -22.69
C GLY A 274 13.55 25.16 -21.16
N GLY A 275 13.05 24.13 -20.49
CA GLY A 275 13.16 23.96 -19.03
C GLY A 275 12.17 24.83 -18.23
N LEU A 276 12.17 24.65 -16.92
CA LEU A 276 11.43 25.54 -16.01
C LEU A 276 12.18 26.86 -15.76
N PRO A 277 11.47 27.96 -15.42
CA PRO A 277 12.13 29.20 -14.98
C PRO A 277 13.11 28.95 -13.83
N GLU A 278 14.24 29.65 -13.84
CA GLU A 278 15.25 29.53 -12.79
C GLU A 278 14.73 30.03 -11.44
N VAL A 279 15.20 29.38 -10.38
CA VAL A 279 14.94 29.66 -8.97
C VAL A 279 16.23 29.41 -8.19
N ASP A 280 16.37 30.02 -7.01
CA ASP A 280 17.58 29.91 -6.20
C ASP A 280 17.63 28.59 -5.44
N ARG A 281 16.48 28.06 -5.03
CA ARG A 281 16.36 26.81 -4.27
C ARG A 281 15.27 25.90 -4.83
N GLU A 282 15.60 24.62 -4.99
CA GLU A 282 14.65 23.56 -5.33
C GLU A 282 14.63 22.50 -4.23
N PHE A 283 13.43 22.08 -3.80
CA PHE A 283 13.26 21.02 -2.81
C PHE A 283 12.26 19.94 -3.23
N TYR A 284 12.56 18.69 -2.88
CA TYR A 284 11.78 17.49 -3.18
C TYR A 284 11.08 16.96 -1.91
N ILE A 285 9.75 17.02 -1.92
CA ILE A 285 8.93 16.73 -0.74
C ILE A 285 7.78 15.81 -1.14
N VAL A 286 7.59 14.71 -0.43
CA VAL A 286 6.44 13.82 -0.66
C VAL A 286 5.77 13.47 0.65
N GLN A 287 4.47 13.72 0.73
CA GLN A 287 3.64 13.28 1.86
C GLN A 287 3.37 11.78 1.75
N GLY A 288 3.46 11.08 2.87
CA GLY A 288 3.15 9.66 2.99
C GLY A 288 2.32 9.35 4.23
N GLU A 289 1.69 8.18 4.21
CA GLU A 289 0.84 7.66 5.28
C GLU A 289 1.37 6.32 5.78
N LEU A 290 1.27 6.09 7.09
CA LEU A 290 1.59 4.80 7.70
C LEU A 290 0.43 4.28 8.54
N PHE A 291 0.05 3.03 8.24
CA PHE A 291 -1.02 2.29 8.90
C PHE A 291 -0.45 1.11 9.65
N THR A 292 -0.60 1.09 10.97
CA THR A 292 0.01 0.07 11.82
C THR A 292 -0.97 -0.43 12.87
N THR A 293 -0.81 -1.68 13.27
CA THR A 293 -1.62 -2.29 14.35
C THR A 293 -1.40 -1.64 15.72
N GLY A 294 -0.34 -0.83 15.88
CA GLY A 294 -0.09 -0.03 17.06
C GLY A 294 -0.83 1.30 17.04
N THR A 295 -1.10 1.85 18.22
CA THR A 295 -1.51 3.25 18.35
C THR A 295 -0.31 4.17 18.13
N ILE A 296 -0.57 5.46 17.88
CA ILE A 296 0.46 6.51 17.85
C ILE A 296 1.31 6.43 19.13
N GLY A 297 2.63 6.54 18.97
CA GLY A 297 3.62 6.48 20.06
C GLY A 297 4.00 5.08 20.53
N ARG A 298 3.37 4.01 20.02
CA ARG A 298 3.76 2.64 20.38
C ARG A 298 5.17 2.34 19.87
N ARG A 299 6.09 2.05 20.78
CA ARG A 299 7.50 1.74 20.48
C ARG A 299 7.70 0.33 19.93
N GLY A 300 8.85 0.14 19.29
CA GLY A 300 9.29 -1.10 18.68
C GLY A 300 8.85 -1.24 17.22
N LEU A 301 9.11 -2.41 16.66
CA LEU A 301 8.70 -2.75 15.30
C LEU A 301 7.18 -2.81 15.19
N GLN A 302 6.61 -1.94 14.36
CA GLN A 302 5.19 -1.90 14.06
C GLN A 302 4.86 -2.81 12.88
N VAL A 303 3.70 -3.46 12.96
CA VAL A 303 3.16 -4.31 11.89
C VAL A 303 2.09 -3.54 11.13
N PHE A 304 2.12 -3.62 9.81
CA PHE A 304 1.13 -3.00 8.92
C PHE A 304 -0.30 -3.43 9.25
N ASP A 305 -1.24 -2.49 9.17
CA ASP A 305 -2.67 -2.73 9.38
C ASP A 305 -3.49 -2.34 8.14
N GLY A 306 -3.81 -3.35 7.34
CA GLY A 306 -4.60 -3.14 6.13
C GLY A 306 -6.03 -2.68 6.41
N ARG A 307 -6.59 -2.93 7.61
CA ARG A 307 -7.96 -2.52 7.93
C ARG A 307 -7.98 -1.01 8.16
N GLN A 308 -7.01 -0.49 8.91
CA GLN A 308 -6.84 0.95 9.07
C GLN A 308 -6.56 1.65 7.74
N MET A 309 -5.81 1.02 6.83
CA MET A 309 -5.62 1.53 5.47
C MET A 309 -6.96 1.66 4.71
N LEU A 310 -7.77 0.59 4.69
CA LEU A 310 -9.08 0.60 4.02
C LEU A 310 -10.06 1.59 4.68
N ASP A 311 -9.98 1.77 6.00
CA ASP A 311 -10.77 2.76 6.75
C ASP A 311 -10.18 4.18 6.64
N SER A 312 -9.09 4.38 5.88
CA SER A 312 -8.44 5.69 5.67
C SER A 312 -8.01 6.40 6.95
N ASN A 313 -7.57 5.62 7.95
CA ASN A 313 -7.19 6.13 9.27
C ASN A 313 -5.71 5.84 9.58
N PRO A 314 -4.76 6.63 9.06
CA PRO A 314 -3.33 6.42 9.29
C PRO A 314 -2.94 6.79 10.72
N ASN A 315 -1.95 6.08 11.28
CA ASN A 315 -1.36 6.42 12.58
C ASN A 315 -0.39 7.59 12.43
N TYR A 316 0.45 7.55 11.39
CA TYR A 316 1.40 8.61 11.09
C TYR A 316 1.15 9.16 9.69
N ILE A 317 1.38 10.44 9.56
CA ILE A 317 1.46 11.14 8.28
C ILE A 317 2.74 11.94 8.36
N PHE A 318 3.58 11.88 7.34
CA PHE A 318 4.90 12.50 7.36
C PHE A 318 5.24 13.04 5.99
N PHE A 319 6.21 13.95 5.95
CA PHE A 319 6.94 14.26 4.73
C PHE A 319 8.23 13.44 4.73
N ASN A 320 8.61 12.88 3.58
CA ASN A 320 9.85 12.13 3.35
C ASN A 320 10.08 11.00 4.36
N GLY A 321 9.13 10.05 4.43
CA GLY A 321 9.33 8.74 5.04
C GLY A 321 9.18 8.64 6.56
N ARG A 322 9.51 9.70 7.31
CA ARG A 322 9.47 9.68 8.79
C ARG A 322 9.11 11.04 9.40
N THR A 323 8.66 11.02 10.66
CA THR A 323 8.38 12.24 11.41
C THR A 323 9.66 13.06 11.60
N GLY A 324 9.59 14.37 11.36
CA GLY A 324 10.73 15.28 11.51
C GLY A 324 11.83 15.09 10.46
N ALA A 325 11.56 14.44 9.33
CA ALA A 325 12.52 14.29 8.22
C ALA A 325 12.99 15.64 7.67
N LEU A 326 12.08 16.63 7.64
CA LEU A 326 12.33 17.96 7.10
C LEU A 326 12.65 19.00 8.19
N ALA A 327 13.08 18.57 9.38
CA ALA A 327 13.28 19.49 10.51
C ALA A 327 14.52 20.38 10.38
N GLU A 328 15.55 19.96 9.64
CA GLU A 328 16.85 20.66 9.59
C GLU A 328 17.37 20.91 8.16
N ASN A 329 16.77 20.29 7.14
CA ASN A 329 17.37 20.17 5.81
C ASN A 329 16.85 21.18 4.77
N LEU A 330 15.85 22.00 5.11
CA LEU A 330 15.33 23.04 4.24
C LEU A 330 15.88 24.39 4.70
N THR A 331 16.76 24.98 3.89
CA THR A 331 17.40 26.27 4.20
C THR A 331 17.35 27.21 3.00
N ALA A 332 17.04 28.48 3.23
CA ALA A 332 17.09 29.54 2.21
C ALA A 332 17.63 30.83 2.82
N GLU A 333 17.95 31.80 1.97
CA GLU A 333 18.35 33.15 2.37
C GLU A 333 17.24 34.16 1.99
N VAL A 334 17.09 35.24 2.75
CA VAL A 334 16.15 36.31 2.40
C VAL A 334 16.42 36.80 0.98
N GLY A 335 15.38 36.81 0.14
CA GLY A 335 15.44 37.13 -1.29
C GLY A 335 15.54 35.90 -2.21
N ASP A 336 15.82 34.70 -1.69
CA ASP A 336 15.80 33.47 -2.49
C ASP A 336 14.39 33.19 -3.01
N ARG A 337 14.30 32.89 -4.31
CA ARG A 337 13.11 32.28 -4.90
C ARG A 337 13.15 30.78 -4.69
N VAL A 338 12.18 30.24 -3.98
CA VAL A 338 12.09 28.83 -3.61
C VAL A 338 11.05 28.12 -4.47
N ARG A 339 11.39 26.94 -5.01
CA ARG A 339 10.46 26.00 -5.65
C ARG A 339 10.39 24.71 -4.84
N LEU A 340 9.17 24.28 -4.51
CA LEU A 340 8.92 22.98 -3.89
C LEU A 340 8.21 22.05 -4.88
N TYR A 341 8.80 20.88 -5.11
CA TYR A 341 8.18 19.76 -5.82
C TYR A 341 7.45 18.89 -4.79
N VAL A 342 6.13 19.05 -4.69
CA VAL A 342 5.33 18.47 -3.61
C VAL A 342 4.47 17.33 -4.14
N GLY A 343 4.84 16.10 -3.83
CA GLY A 343 4.05 14.91 -4.12
C GLY A 343 3.17 14.48 -2.95
N ASN A 344 2.17 13.67 -3.23
CA ASN A 344 1.43 12.93 -2.22
C ASN A 344 1.37 11.44 -2.61
N GLY A 345 2.20 10.63 -1.95
CA GLY A 345 2.22 9.18 -2.11
C GLY A 345 0.93 8.50 -1.63
N GLY A 346 0.08 9.22 -0.88
CA GLY A 346 -1.19 8.72 -0.36
C GLY A 346 -0.99 7.61 0.69
N VAL A 347 -1.87 6.61 0.76
CA VAL A 347 -2.80 6.14 -0.28
C VAL A 347 -4.24 6.63 -0.14
N ALA A 348 -4.60 7.28 0.97
CA ALA A 348 -6.00 7.55 1.29
C ALA A 348 -6.38 9.03 1.34
N LEU A 349 -5.47 9.91 1.78
CA LEU A 349 -5.80 11.29 2.13
C LEU A 349 -5.17 12.29 1.16
N SER A 350 -5.94 13.29 0.75
CA SER A 350 -5.40 14.48 0.09
C SER A 350 -4.72 15.39 1.11
N SER A 351 -3.58 15.97 0.75
CA SER A 351 -2.91 16.99 1.55
C SER A 351 -3.51 18.37 1.28
N SER A 352 -3.75 19.14 2.33
CA SER A 352 -4.01 20.58 2.22
C SER A 352 -2.68 21.32 2.45
N PHE A 353 -1.78 21.25 1.47
CA PHE A 353 -0.39 21.69 1.64
C PHE A 353 -0.29 23.20 1.83
N HIS A 354 0.41 23.62 2.89
CA HIS A 354 0.59 25.01 3.29
C HIS A 354 1.98 25.24 3.88
N VAL A 355 2.52 26.44 3.69
CA VAL A 355 3.71 26.95 4.37
C VAL A 355 3.28 28.09 5.28
N VAL A 356 3.31 27.86 6.59
CA VAL A 356 2.93 28.85 7.60
C VAL A 356 3.90 30.03 7.54
N GLY A 357 3.35 31.22 7.32
CA GLY A 357 4.11 32.47 7.19
C GLY A 357 4.35 32.90 5.74
N GLU A 358 4.03 32.08 4.75
CA GLU A 358 4.22 32.38 3.32
C GLU A 358 2.92 32.33 2.52
N ILE A 359 2.97 32.94 1.34
CA ILE A 359 1.94 32.86 0.30
C ILE A 359 2.61 32.32 -0.96
N PHE A 360 1.99 31.33 -1.61
CA PHE A 360 2.52 30.83 -2.88
C PHE A 360 2.28 31.87 -3.99
N ASP A 361 3.37 32.47 -4.47
CA ASP A 361 3.36 33.38 -5.62
C ASP A 361 2.88 32.68 -6.88
N THR A 362 3.29 31.41 -7.05
CA THR A 362 2.84 30.57 -8.16
C THR A 362 2.57 29.15 -7.67
N VAL A 363 1.43 28.60 -8.09
CA VAL A 363 1.08 27.19 -7.93
C VAL A 363 0.80 26.62 -9.31
N TYR A 364 1.42 25.47 -9.59
CA TYR A 364 1.06 24.60 -10.70
C TYR A 364 0.07 23.57 -10.15
N PRO A 365 -1.26 23.83 -10.23
CA PRO A 365 -2.27 22.93 -9.70
C PRO A 365 -2.16 21.58 -10.39
N GLU A 366 -2.17 20.51 -9.60
CA GLU A 366 -1.99 19.12 -10.10
C GLU A 366 -0.68 18.94 -10.92
N ALA A 367 0.29 19.85 -10.72
CA ALA A 367 1.57 19.93 -11.41
C ALA A 367 1.51 19.92 -12.95
N ASN A 368 0.50 20.57 -13.51
CA ASN A 368 0.29 20.72 -14.95
C ASN A 368 1.26 21.71 -15.63
N ILE A 369 2.50 21.31 -15.90
CA ILE A 369 3.46 22.19 -16.61
C ILE A 369 2.94 22.50 -18.02
N GLY A 370 2.87 23.80 -18.37
CA GLY A 370 2.26 24.31 -19.60
C GLY A 370 0.76 24.57 -19.51
N GLY A 371 0.13 24.24 -18.38
CA GLY A 371 -1.27 24.53 -18.06
C GLY A 371 -1.49 25.87 -17.35
N ALA A 372 -2.64 25.97 -16.65
CA ALA A 372 -2.98 27.15 -15.88
C ALA A 372 -2.13 27.25 -14.61
N GLN A 373 -1.60 28.44 -14.32
CA GLN A 373 -0.92 28.77 -13.08
C GLN A 373 -1.85 29.57 -12.19
N PHE A 374 -1.85 29.27 -10.89
CA PHE A 374 -2.54 30.08 -9.88
C PHE A 374 -1.53 30.95 -9.15
N HIS A 375 -1.95 32.15 -8.78
CA HIS A 375 -1.12 33.12 -8.07
C HIS A 375 -1.77 33.52 -6.75
N ASN A 376 -0.93 33.89 -5.77
CA ASN A 376 -1.35 34.33 -4.44
C ASN A 376 -2.21 33.29 -3.70
N VAL A 377 -1.76 32.04 -3.73
CA VAL A 377 -2.48 30.90 -3.12
C VAL A 377 -1.92 30.63 -1.73
N GLN A 378 -2.79 30.63 -0.71
CA GLN A 378 -2.38 30.31 0.66
C GLN A 378 -2.16 28.81 0.89
N THR A 379 -2.99 27.96 0.31
CA THR A 379 -3.01 26.51 0.56
C THR A 379 -3.49 25.82 -0.71
N THR A 380 -2.81 24.75 -1.11
CA THR A 380 -3.16 24.00 -2.33
C THR A 380 -3.44 22.54 -2.02
N ALA A 381 -4.35 21.93 -2.77
CA ALA A 381 -4.68 20.52 -2.62
C ALA A 381 -3.64 19.67 -3.36
N VAL A 382 -3.14 18.62 -2.71
CA VAL A 382 -2.30 17.59 -3.33
C VAL A 382 -2.99 16.25 -3.19
N LEU A 383 -3.53 15.74 -4.30
CA LEU A 383 -4.32 14.50 -4.34
C LEU A 383 -3.42 13.27 -4.10
N PRO A 384 -3.92 12.18 -3.48
CA PRO A 384 -3.16 10.94 -3.37
C PRO A 384 -2.83 10.40 -4.77
N GLY A 385 -1.58 10.01 -4.99
CA GLY A 385 -1.06 9.65 -6.32
C GLY A 385 -0.85 10.85 -7.25
N GLY A 386 -0.94 12.08 -6.75
CA GLY A 386 -0.73 13.31 -7.49
C GLY A 386 0.41 14.16 -6.92
N ALA A 387 0.61 15.32 -7.52
CA ALA A 387 1.62 16.29 -7.13
C ALA A 387 1.17 17.73 -7.38
N THR A 388 1.92 18.70 -6.87
CA THR A 388 1.85 20.11 -7.22
C THR A 388 3.26 20.70 -7.21
N ILE A 389 3.45 21.84 -7.87
CA ILE A 389 4.67 22.64 -7.74
C ILE A 389 4.25 23.98 -7.16
N VAL A 390 4.92 24.43 -6.11
CA VAL A 390 4.70 25.76 -5.54
C VAL A 390 5.99 26.56 -5.58
N GLU A 391 5.86 27.86 -5.83
CA GLU A 391 6.96 28.82 -5.85
C GLU A 391 6.59 30.05 -5.03
N PHE A 392 7.56 30.56 -4.28
CA PHE A 392 7.46 31.78 -3.49
C PHE A 392 8.85 32.36 -3.24
N THR A 393 8.95 33.67 -3.07
CA THR A 393 10.18 34.32 -2.57
C THR A 393 10.11 34.45 -1.05
N VAL A 394 11.21 34.17 -0.35
CA VAL A 394 11.26 34.35 1.11
C VAL A 394 11.75 35.75 1.45
N ASP A 395 10.85 36.60 1.96
CA ASP A 395 11.14 38.02 2.16
C ASP A 395 11.57 38.39 3.60
N TYR A 396 11.49 37.46 4.56
CA TYR A 396 11.80 37.74 5.96
C TYR A 396 12.57 36.59 6.63
N PRO A 397 13.55 36.84 7.51
CA PRO A 397 14.29 35.78 8.17
C PRO A 397 13.45 35.11 9.26
N GLY A 398 13.54 33.79 9.40
CA GLY A 398 12.73 33.07 10.37
C GLY A 398 12.68 31.57 10.13
N THR A 399 11.74 30.90 10.81
CA THR A 399 11.43 29.50 10.55
C THR A 399 9.99 29.39 10.08
N TYR A 400 9.82 28.85 8.89
CA TYR A 400 8.55 28.65 8.23
C TYR A 400 8.15 27.18 8.32
N VAL A 401 6.88 26.90 8.63
CA VAL A 401 6.44 25.53 8.91
C VAL A 401 5.62 24.99 7.73
N LEU A 402 6.14 23.96 7.08
CA LEU A 402 5.41 23.19 6.07
C LEU A 402 4.42 22.28 6.78
N VAL A 403 3.15 22.23 6.37
CA VAL A 403 2.12 21.39 6.99
C VAL A 403 1.12 20.85 5.98
N ASP A 404 0.49 19.74 6.36
CA ASP A 404 -0.87 19.42 5.90
C ASP A 404 -1.89 20.16 6.79
N HIS A 405 -2.59 21.14 6.22
CA HIS A 405 -3.47 22.06 6.96
C HIS A 405 -4.78 21.41 7.46
N ALA A 406 -5.01 20.12 7.19
CA ALA A 406 -5.85 19.32 8.07
C ALA A 406 -5.10 19.08 9.41
N LEU A 407 -4.92 20.16 10.20
CA LEU A 407 -3.85 20.34 11.18
C LEU A 407 -3.74 19.28 12.28
N ALA A 408 -4.78 18.51 12.57
CA ALA A 408 -4.66 17.32 13.43
C ALA A 408 -3.62 16.30 12.90
N ARG A 409 -3.25 16.40 11.62
CA ARG A 409 -2.20 15.60 10.98
C ARG A 409 -0.79 16.06 11.34
N ALA A 410 -0.60 17.32 11.75
CA ALA A 410 0.69 17.77 12.28
C ALA A 410 1.07 16.99 13.55
N ASP A 411 0.09 16.69 14.42
CA ASP A 411 0.28 15.81 15.59
C ASP A 411 0.57 14.35 15.22
N LYS A 412 0.30 13.96 13.96
CA LYS A 412 0.69 12.67 13.38
C LYS A 412 2.05 12.70 12.67
N GLY A 413 2.70 13.86 12.61
CA GLY A 413 4.04 14.06 12.03
C GLY A 413 4.10 14.83 10.71
N ALA A 414 2.96 15.34 10.20
CA ALA A 414 2.88 15.99 8.89
C ALA A 414 3.36 17.45 8.95
N TRP A 415 4.63 17.64 9.29
CA TRP A 415 5.27 18.94 9.38
C TRP A 415 6.74 18.91 8.90
N GLY A 416 7.24 20.08 8.49
CA GLY A 416 8.63 20.33 8.14
C GLY A 416 9.00 21.77 8.43
N LEU A 417 10.30 22.09 8.51
CA LEU A 417 10.80 23.43 8.86
C LEU A 417 11.71 23.94 7.74
N LEU A 418 11.35 25.08 7.17
CA LEU A 418 12.21 25.87 6.29
C LEU A 418 12.85 27.00 7.10
N HIS A 419 14.17 26.95 7.25
CA HIS A 419 14.95 27.97 7.95
C HIS A 419 15.46 29.02 6.97
N VAL A 420 15.08 30.27 7.19
CA VAL A 420 15.47 31.41 6.35
C VAL A 420 16.38 32.32 7.16
N THR A 421 17.57 32.61 6.61
CA THR A 421 18.54 33.52 7.21
C THR A 421 18.68 34.80 6.40
N GLY A 422 18.89 35.94 7.05
CA GLY A 422 19.07 37.23 6.40
C GLY A 422 18.75 38.39 7.32
N ASP A 423 18.72 39.59 6.76
CA ASP A 423 18.35 40.80 7.50
C ASP A 423 16.83 40.93 7.59
N ALA A 424 16.34 41.34 8.77
CA ALA A 424 14.91 41.56 8.99
C ALA A 424 14.48 42.92 8.42
N ASP A 425 13.34 42.95 7.75
CA ASP A 425 12.71 44.17 7.24
C ASP A 425 11.44 44.52 8.04
N THR A 426 11.52 45.58 8.83
CA THR A 426 10.40 46.07 9.65
C THR A 426 9.24 46.63 8.83
N GLU A 427 9.44 46.95 7.55
CA GLU A 427 8.34 47.33 6.65
C GLU A 427 7.47 46.12 6.27
N ILE A 428 8.03 44.90 6.31
CA ILE A 428 7.32 43.65 6.04
C ILE A 428 6.69 43.09 7.33
N PHE A 429 7.47 42.94 8.41
CA PHE A 429 7.00 42.37 9.67
C PHE A 429 7.76 42.96 10.87
N ASP A 430 7.01 43.54 11.82
CA ASP A 430 7.51 44.16 13.06
C ASP A 430 6.80 43.54 14.28
N HIS A 431 7.56 43.13 15.29
CA HIS A 431 7.08 42.30 16.41
C HIS A 431 7.25 42.94 17.79
#